data_AF-A0AAJ2SQZ2-F1
#
_entry.id   AF-A0AAJ2SQZ2-F1
#
_cell.length_a   1.000
_cell.length_b   1.000
_cell.length_c   1.000
_cell.angle_alpha   90.00
_cell.angle_beta   90.00
_cell.angle_gamma   90.00
#
_symmetry.space_group_name_H-M   'P 1'
#
loop_
_entity.id
_entity.type
_entity.pdbx_description
1 polymer ?
#
loop_
_entity_poly.entity_id
_entity_poly.type
_entity_poly.pdbx_seq_one_letter_code
_entity_poly.pdbx_strand_id
1 'polypeptide(L)'
;MPEEKVVMYESQEAASIQTVTGWVGADGRFWGSDEHMARWCGATHRRCEKNPDHPIYEIRSYCQQCYQESRQAKFAGMPIKEWAGEPLVIFDGDEYFFDEDSLRDYILDSDIDLADLKLCICEPNMPREIDPSDVFSDDLPEDGEVRDQQLVAAFELLNEMIRQSEPLSWSEGKFAASLPQPFIDGVMAARVAA
;
A
#
# COMPACT_ATOMS: atom_id res chain seq x y z
N MET A 1 -29.74 -11.56 48.64
CA MET A 1 -29.11 -10.25 48.42
C MET A 1 -27.62 -10.45 48.69
N PRO A 2 -26.71 -10.11 47.77
CA PRO A 2 -25.28 -10.25 48.05
C PRO A 2 -24.92 -9.35 49.25
N GLU A 3 -24.15 -9.87 50.19
CA GLU A 3 -23.72 -9.14 51.39
C GLU A 3 -22.88 -7.91 50.98
N GLU A 4 -23.24 -6.75 51.51
CA GLU A 4 -22.57 -5.50 51.20
C GLU A 4 -21.32 -5.36 52.07
N LYS A 5 -20.15 -5.45 51.44
CA LYS A 5 -18.86 -5.32 52.14
C LYS A 5 -18.66 -3.86 52.60
N VAL A 6 -18.64 -3.62 53.91
CA VAL A 6 -18.41 -2.28 54.49
C VAL A 6 -16.91 -1.97 54.53
N VAL A 7 -16.47 -1.00 53.72
CA VAL A 7 -15.10 -0.46 53.73
C VAL A 7 -15.12 0.93 54.37
N MET A 8 -14.48 1.08 55.53
CA MET A 8 -14.46 2.33 56.32
C MET A 8 -13.49 3.37 55.73
N TYR A 9 -13.81 4.67 55.84
CA TYR A 9 -13.02 5.78 55.28
C TYR A 9 -11.53 5.77 55.68
N GLU A 10 -11.23 5.41 56.93
CA GLU A 10 -9.88 5.38 57.48
C GLU A 10 -9.10 4.10 57.11
N SER A 11 -9.75 3.14 56.45
CA SER A 11 -9.14 1.86 56.13
C SER A 11 -8.09 2.00 55.04
N GLN A 12 -6.97 1.29 55.18
CA GLN A 12 -5.99 1.11 54.09
C GLN A 12 -6.58 0.39 52.87
N GLU A 13 -7.69 -0.34 53.07
CA GLU A 13 -8.48 -0.92 51.99
C GLU A 13 -9.30 0.14 51.23
N ALA A 14 -9.62 1.27 51.86
CA ALA A 14 -10.29 2.38 51.20
C ALA A 14 -9.33 3.18 50.31
N ALA A 15 -8.13 3.47 50.81
CA ALA A 15 -7.07 4.10 50.03
C ALA A 15 -5.69 3.81 50.62
N SER A 16 -4.70 3.63 49.75
CA SER A 16 -3.28 3.56 50.11
C SER A 16 -2.45 4.38 49.13
N ILE A 17 -1.38 4.99 49.61
CA ILE A 17 -0.42 5.70 48.75
C ILE A 17 0.33 4.64 47.92
N GLN A 18 0.27 4.79 46.59
CA GLN A 18 0.95 3.92 45.65
C GLN A 18 2.03 4.70 44.90
N THR A 19 3.19 4.09 44.69
CA THR A 19 4.22 4.63 43.78
C THR A 19 4.07 3.95 42.43
N VAL A 20 3.68 4.73 41.41
CA VAL A 20 3.57 4.23 40.03
C VAL A 20 4.87 4.56 39.31
N THR A 21 5.55 3.53 38.80
CA THR A 21 6.74 3.69 37.95
C THR A 21 6.37 3.39 36.50
N GLY A 22 6.96 4.13 35.57
CA GLY A 22 6.73 3.95 34.15
C GLY A 22 7.36 5.05 33.32
N TRP A 23 7.24 4.92 32.01
CA TRP A 23 7.82 5.83 31.05
C TRP A 23 6.94 7.06 30.86
N VAL A 24 7.57 8.23 30.86
CA VAL A 24 6.92 9.51 30.58
C VAL A 24 7.52 10.04 29.27
N GLY A 25 6.65 10.33 28.31
CA GLY A 25 7.03 10.94 27.04
C GLY A 25 7.54 12.37 27.24
N ALA A 26 8.21 12.93 26.23
CA ALA A 26 8.67 14.33 26.27
C ALA A 26 7.50 15.34 26.38
N ASP A 27 6.29 14.94 26.01
CA ASP A 27 5.04 15.67 26.13
C ASP A 27 4.39 15.58 27.53
N GLY A 28 4.99 14.83 28.46
CA GLY A 28 4.47 14.60 29.81
C GLY A 28 3.43 13.48 29.91
N ARG A 29 3.14 12.76 28.81
CA ARG A 29 2.19 11.63 28.82
C ARG A 29 2.80 10.41 29.50
N PHE A 30 2.05 9.77 30.40
CA PHE A 30 2.45 8.53 31.06
C PHE A 30 2.06 7.30 30.22
N TRP A 31 3.03 6.42 29.96
CA TRP A 31 2.89 5.23 29.10
C TRP A 31 2.98 3.90 29.87
N GLY A 32 3.08 3.94 31.20
CA GLY A 32 3.24 2.71 31.99
C GLY A 32 4.55 2.01 31.66
N SER A 33 4.51 0.71 31.37
CA SER A 33 5.68 -0.09 31.02
C SER A 33 6.12 0.02 29.56
N ASP A 34 5.41 0.78 28.71
CA ASP A 34 5.70 0.87 27.27
C ASP A 34 6.79 1.92 26.98
N GLU A 35 8.05 1.51 27.13
CA GLU A 35 9.23 2.33 26.79
C GLU A 35 9.23 2.74 25.32
N HIS A 36 8.90 1.78 24.44
CA HIS A 36 8.99 1.96 23.01
C HIS A 36 8.09 3.10 22.58
N MET A 37 6.82 3.09 23.00
CA MET A 37 5.86 4.11 22.63
C MET A 37 6.19 5.48 23.25
N ALA A 38 6.68 5.50 24.50
CA ALA A 38 7.12 6.74 25.14
C ALA A 38 8.27 7.40 24.36
N ARG A 39 9.28 6.61 23.96
CA ARG A 39 10.39 7.11 23.13
C ARG A 39 9.94 7.49 21.73
N TRP A 40 9.08 6.68 21.12
CA TRP A 40 8.53 6.94 19.78
C TRP A 40 7.79 8.28 19.73
N CYS A 41 6.97 8.55 20.75
CA CYS A 41 6.21 9.80 20.83
C CYS A 41 7.11 11.02 21.04
N GLY A 42 8.18 10.89 21.83
CA GLY A 42 9.09 12.00 22.14
C GLY A 42 10.22 12.23 21.14
N ALA A 43 10.53 11.27 20.27
CA ALA A 43 11.64 11.38 19.34
C ALA A 43 11.20 12.00 17.99
N THR A 44 12.13 12.68 17.33
CA THR A 44 11.95 13.21 15.97
C THR A 44 12.63 12.35 14.91
N HIS A 45 13.73 11.69 15.27
CA HIS A 45 14.56 10.88 14.39
C HIS A 45 14.97 9.57 15.06
N ARG A 46 15.32 8.58 14.25
CA ARG A 46 15.87 7.30 14.67
C ARG A 46 16.98 6.82 13.73
N ARG A 47 17.80 5.90 14.23
CA ARG A 47 18.77 5.15 13.41
C ARG A 47 18.07 3.95 12.77
N CYS A 48 18.63 3.46 11.67
CA CYS A 48 18.16 2.23 11.07
C CYS A 48 18.46 1.04 12.00
N GLU A 49 17.48 0.16 12.15
CA GLU A 49 17.60 -1.07 12.95
C GLU A 49 18.43 -2.14 12.24
N LYS A 50 18.38 -2.19 10.90
CA LYS A 50 19.09 -3.18 10.08
C LYS A 50 20.58 -2.86 9.94
N ASN A 51 20.91 -1.57 9.76
CA ASN A 51 22.29 -1.13 9.57
C ASN A 51 22.53 0.21 10.28
N PRO A 52 23.31 0.24 11.38
CA PRO A 52 23.61 1.47 12.12
C PRO A 52 24.37 2.53 11.31
N ASP A 53 25.03 2.15 10.21
CA ASP A 53 25.79 3.07 9.34
C ASP A 53 24.89 3.84 8.36
N HIS A 54 23.62 3.43 8.20
CA HIS A 54 22.67 4.18 7.38
C HIS A 54 22.38 5.55 8.03
N PRO A 55 22.09 6.58 7.23
CA PRO A 55 21.72 7.90 7.74
C PRO A 55 20.55 7.83 8.74
N ILE A 56 20.57 8.72 9.74
CA ILE A 56 19.41 8.94 10.59
C ILE A 56 18.25 9.45 9.73
N TYR A 57 17.04 9.05 10.08
CA TYR A 57 15.82 9.43 9.37
C TYR A 57 14.72 9.78 10.36
N GLU A 58 13.70 10.48 9.86
CA GLU A 58 12.54 10.89 10.67
C GLU A 58 11.82 9.68 11.27
N ILE A 59 11.39 9.79 12.52
CA ILE A 59 10.83 8.64 13.24
C ILE A 59 9.57 8.08 12.57
N ARG A 60 8.75 8.96 11.96
CA ARG A 60 7.52 8.58 11.26
C ARG A 60 7.75 8.15 9.81
N SER A 61 9.01 8.03 9.40
CA SER A 61 9.42 7.60 8.06
C SER A 61 10.15 6.26 8.16
N TYR A 62 10.75 5.84 7.05
CA TYR A 62 11.53 4.61 6.94
C TYR A 62 12.94 4.91 6.46
N CYS A 63 13.85 3.96 6.68
CA CYS A 63 15.22 4.07 6.17
C CYS A 63 15.21 3.97 4.64
N GLN A 64 15.57 5.05 3.96
CA GLN A 64 15.55 5.14 2.49
C GLN A 64 16.48 4.12 1.82
N GLN A 65 17.66 3.87 2.38
CA GLN A 65 18.59 2.88 1.81
C GLN A 65 18.03 1.46 1.90
N CYS A 66 17.49 1.07 3.06
CA CYS A 66 16.84 -0.24 3.19
C CYS A 66 15.61 -0.37 2.31
N TYR A 67 14.89 0.73 2.08
CA TYR A 67 13.76 0.76 1.16
C TYR A 67 14.25 0.51 -0.28
N GLN A 68 15.23 1.26 -0.75
CA GLN A 68 15.82 1.12 -2.09
C GLN A 68 16.37 -0.29 -2.33
N GLU A 69 17.13 -0.85 -1.37
CA GLU A 69 17.62 -2.23 -1.42
C GLU A 69 16.47 -3.23 -1.55
N SER A 70 15.42 -3.06 -0.75
CA SER A 70 14.24 -3.92 -0.80
C SER A 70 13.50 -3.81 -2.13
N ARG A 71 13.39 -2.60 -2.70
CA ARG A 71 12.76 -2.38 -3.99
C ARG A 71 13.58 -2.99 -5.12
N GLN A 72 14.90 -2.82 -5.10
CA GLN A 72 15.80 -3.46 -6.06
C GLN A 72 15.70 -4.98 -5.99
N ALA A 73 15.72 -5.56 -4.78
CA ALA A 73 15.55 -7.00 -4.58
C ALA A 73 14.17 -7.49 -5.06
N LYS A 74 13.10 -6.74 -4.79
CA LYS A 74 11.75 -7.05 -5.28
C LYS A 74 11.74 -7.09 -6.81
N PHE A 75 12.23 -6.05 -7.49
CA PHE A 75 12.25 -6.00 -8.96
C PHE A 75 13.10 -7.12 -9.57
N ALA A 76 14.31 -7.34 -9.03
CA ALA A 76 15.21 -8.39 -9.51
C ALA A 76 14.63 -9.81 -9.34
N GLY A 77 13.71 -10.00 -8.38
CA GLY A 77 12.99 -11.25 -8.16
C GLY A 77 11.71 -11.40 -8.98
N MET A 78 11.29 -10.39 -9.75
CA MET A 78 10.07 -10.47 -10.55
C MET A 78 10.26 -11.43 -11.73
N PRO A 79 9.25 -12.24 -12.08
CA PRO A 79 9.26 -13.01 -13.32
C PRO A 79 9.31 -12.04 -14.51
N ILE A 80 10.18 -12.35 -15.47
CA ILE A 80 10.35 -11.55 -16.69
C ILE A 80 9.37 -12.06 -17.75
N LYS A 81 8.69 -11.14 -18.42
CA LYS A 81 7.83 -11.42 -19.56
C LYS A 81 8.19 -10.47 -20.71
N GLU A 82 8.28 -11.02 -21.92
CA GLU A 82 8.46 -10.21 -23.13
C GLU A 82 7.23 -9.34 -23.34
N TRP A 83 7.46 -8.05 -23.59
CA TRP A 83 6.41 -7.07 -23.78
C TRP A 83 5.79 -7.19 -25.18
N ALA A 84 4.45 -7.24 -25.24
CA ALA A 84 3.69 -7.45 -26.46
C ALA A 84 2.64 -6.34 -26.70
N GLY A 85 2.86 -5.15 -26.15
CA GLY A 85 1.97 -4.00 -26.28
C GLY A 85 0.98 -3.81 -25.13
N GLU A 86 1.12 -4.56 -24.04
CA GLU A 86 0.36 -4.28 -22.81
C GLU A 86 0.74 -2.93 -22.18
N PRO A 87 -0.13 -2.28 -21.40
CA PRO A 87 0.25 -1.08 -20.67
C PRO A 87 1.42 -1.36 -19.71
N LEU A 88 2.34 -0.41 -19.64
CA LEU A 88 3.54 -0.48 -18.80
C LEU A 88 3.50 0.61 -17.73
N VAL A 89 4.24 0.37 -16.65
CA VAL A 89 4.48 1.36 -15.59
C VAL A 89 5.93 1.27 -15.13
N ILE A 90 6.51 2.41 -14.71
CA ILE A 90 7.81 2.39 -14.02
C ILE A 90 7.62 1.77 -12.64
N PHE A 91 8.42 0.75 -12.33
CA PHE A 91 8.36 0.04 -11.05
C PHE A 91 8.52 1.00 -9.87
N ASP A 92 7.61 0.90 -8.89
CA ASP A 92 7.54 1.76 -7.72
C ASP A 92 7.38 3.27 -8.03
N GLY A 93 6.85 3.58 -9.22
CA GLY A 93 6.55 4.94 -9.67
C GLY A 93 5.11 5.11 -10.14
N ASP A 94 4.81 6.30 -10.65
CA ASP A 94 3.47 6.72 -11.06
C ASP A 94 3.38 7.03 -12.58
N GLU A 95 4.44 6.74 -13.34
CA GLU A 95 4.51 6.94 -14.79
C GLU A 95 4.04 5.71 -15.56
N TYR A 96 2.96 5.88 -16.32
CA TYR A 96 2.31 4.84 -17.11
C TYR A 96 2.43 5.10 -18.62
N PHE A 97 2.56 4.01 -19.39
CA PHE A 97 2.65 4.02 -20.85
C PHE A 97 1.60 3.08 -21.42
N PHE A 98 0.69 3.60 -22.25
CA PHE A 98 -0.42 2.83 -22.81
C PHE A 98 -0.18 2.38 -24.25
N ASP A 99 0.88 2.88 -24.88
CA ASP A 99 1.29 2.55 -26.25
C ASP A 99 2.80 2.72 -26.44
N GLU A 100 3.32 2.19 -27.55
CA GLU A 100 4.76 2.21 -27.86
C GLU A 100 5.31 3.62 -28.06
N ASP A 101 4.51 4.54 -28.61
CA ASP A 101 4.96 5.89 -28.91
C ASP A 101 5.14 6.68 -27.60
N SER A 102 4.23 6.53 -26.64
CA SER A 102 4.32 7.16 -25.31
C SER A 102 5.58 6.74 -24.54
N LEU A 103 5.94 5.45 -24.59
CA LEU A 103 7.17 4.95 -23.98
C LEU A 103 8.41 5.49 -24.73
N ARG A 104 8.37 5.50 -26.06
CA ARG A 104 9.48 5.99 -26.88
C ARG A 104 9.75 7.47 -26.62
N ASP A 105 8.72 8.29 -26.63
CA ASP A 105 8.82 9.73 -26.37
C ASP A 105 9.41 9.99 -24.98
N TYR A 106 8.94 9.26 -23.96
CA TYR A 106 9.51 9.35 -22.61
C TYR A 106 11.00 9.00 -22.58
N ILE A 107 11.43 7.93 -23.26
CA ILE A 107 12.84 7.53 -23.30
C ILE A 107 13.70 8.56 -24.07
N LEU A 108 13.15 9.20 -25.11
CA LEU A 108 13.88 10.21 -25.87
C LEU A 108 14.01 11.54 -25.12
N ASP A 109 12.97 11.93 -24.39
CA ASP A 109 12.94 13.17 -23.61
C ASP A 109 13.66 13.04 -22.26
N SER A 110 13.82 11.80 -21.77
CA SER A 110 14.55 11.52 -20.53
C SER A 110 16.01 11.14 -20.77
N ASP A 111 16.90 11.62 -19.90
CA ASP A 111 18.33 11.27 -19.89
C ASP A 111 18.59 9.94 -19.14
N ILE A 112 17.64 9.00 -19.24
CA ILE A 112 17.68 7.71 -18.53
C ILE A 112 18.28 6.64 -19.45
N ASP A 113 19.17 5.80 -18.90
CA ASP A 113 19.64 4.61 -19.62
C ASP A 113 18.50 3.58 -19.68
N LEU A 114 18.31 2.95 -20.84
CA LEU A 114 17.39 1.83 -21.02
C LEU A 114 17.69 0.69 -20.03
N ALA A 115 18.96 0.50 -19.64
CA ALA A 115 19.36 -0.50 -18.66
C ALA A 115 18.89 -0.17 -17.22
N ASP A 116 18.68 1.12 -16.92
CA ASP A 116 18.21 1.59 -15.62
C ASP A 116 16.67 1.69 -15.56
N LEU A 117 16.00 1.62 -16.72
CA LEU A 117 14.56 1.71 -16.82
C LEU A 117 13.90 0.40 -16.38
N LYS A 118 13.31 0.42 -15.17
CA LYS A 118 12.64 -0.73 -14.55
C LYS A 118 11.15 -0.69 -14.88
N LEU A 119 10.74 -1.43 -15.91
CA LEU A 119 9.34 -1.47 -16.35
C LEU A 119 8.61 -2.71 -15.84
N CYS A 120 7.36 -2.54 -15.48
CA CYS A 120 6.43 -3.60 -15.14
C CYS A 120 5.24 -3.61 -16.09
N ILE A 121 4.77 -4.81 -16.45
CA ILE A 121 3.53 -4.99 -17.21
C ILE A 121 2.36 -4.77 -16.26
N CYS A 122 1.45 -3.88 -16.63
CA CYS A 122 0.31 -3.54 -15.79
C CYS A 122 -0.70 -4.70 -15.68
N GLU A 123 -1.37 -4.76 -14.53
CA GLU A 123 -2.56 -5.58 -14.33
C GLU A 123 -3.82 -4.69 -14.39
N PRO A 124 -4.87 -5.09 -15.13
CA PRO A 124 -6.10 -4.31 -15.21
C PRO A 124 -6.89 -4.36 -13.91
N ASN A 125 -7.41 -3.21 -13.48
CA ASN A 125 -8.34 -3.10 -12.36
C ASN A 125 -9.77 -3.25 -12.88
N MET A 126 -10.29 -4.47 -12.83
CA MET A 126 -11.67 -4.77 -13.22
C MET A 126 -12.68 -4.32 -12.15
N PRO A 127 -13.85 -3.80 -12.53
CA PRO A 127 -14.94 -3.59 -11.58
C PRO A 127 -15.34 -4.94 -10.95
N ARG A 128 -15.67 -4.91 -9.65
CA ARG A 128 -16.18 -6.09 -8.94
C ARG A 128 -17.70 -6.10 -9.01
N GLU A 129 -18.27 -7.29 -9.13
CA GLU A 129 -19.71 -7.49 -8.98
C GLU A 129 -20.16 -7.06 -7.58
N ILE A 130 -21.40 -6.59 -7.50
CA ILE A 130 -22.00 -6.07 -6.29
C ILE A 130 -23.07 -7.06 -5.83
N ASP A 131 -22.91 -7.59 -4.62
CA ASP A 131 -23.95 -8.39 -3.97
C ASP A 131 -24.91 -7.44 -3.22
N PRO A 132 -26.22 -7.49 -3.49
CA PRO A 132 -27.19 -6.69 -2.73
C PRO A 132 -27.15 -6.97 -1.22
N SER A 133 -26.82 -8.19 -0.78
CA SER A 133 -26.74 -8.56 0.64
C SER A 133 -25.54 -7.91 1.33
N ASP A 134 -24.41 -7.76 0.63
CA ASP A 134 -23.25 -7.02 1.14
C ASP A 134 -23.54 -5.51 1.23
N VAL A 135 -24.33 -4.97 0.30
CA VAL A 135 -24.67 -3.53 0.27
C VAL A 135 -25.66 -3.16 1.37
N PHE A 136 -26.65 -4.00 1.63
CA PHE A 136 -27.71 -3.73 2.62
C PHE A 136 -27.50 -4.47 3.94
N SER A 137 -26.28 -4.94 4.23
CA SER A 137 -25.98 -5.76 5.42
C SER A 137 -26.41 -5.11 6.73
N ASP A 138 -26.32 -3.77 6.83
CA ASP A 138 -26.69 -3.01 8.03
C ASP A 138 -28.21 -2.80 8.19
N ASP A 139 -28.96 -2.94 7.08
CA ASP A 139 -30.42 -2.76 7.03
C ASP A 139 -31.17 -4.11 7.08
N LEU A 140 -30.46 -5.21 6.83
CA LEU A 140 -31.01 -6.57 6.88
C LEU A 140 -31.01 -7.09 8.32
N PRO A 141 -32.00 -7.93 8.70
CA PRO A 141 -31.91 -8.68 9.94
C PRO A 141 -30.70 -9.63 9.93
N GLU A 142 -30.28 -10.11 11.10
CA GLU A 142 -29.25 -11.16 11.21
C GLU A 142 -29.66 -12.37 10.34
N ASP A 143 -28.77 -12.80 9.45
CA ASP A 143 -29.02 -13.81 8.40
C ASP A 143 -30.14 -13.46 7.40
N GLY A 144 -30.43 -12.17 7.24
CA GLY A 144 -31.39 -11.65 6.27
C GLY A 144 -30.86 -11.64 4.84
N GLU A 145 -31.76 -11.85 3.89
CA GLU A 145 -31.46 -11.76 2.45
C GLU A 145 -32.40 -10.74 1.78
N VAL A 146 -31.94 -10.15 0.68
CA VAL A 146 -32.75 -9.26 -0.14
C VAL A 146 -33.77 -10.08 -0.96
N ARG A 147 -35.05 -9.97 -0.60
CA ARG A 147 -36.14 -10.77 -1.20
C ARG A 147 -36.92 -10.06 -2.30
N ASP A 148 -36.71 -8.75 -2.48
CA ASP A 148 -37.37 -7.98 -3.54
C ASP A 148 -36.79 -8.41 -4.89
N GLN A 149 -37.61 -9.09 -5.70
CA GLN A 149 -37.19 -9.63 -6.98
C GLN A 149 -36.84 -8.54 -8.00
N GLN A 150 -37.47 -7.36 -7.94
CA GLN A 150 -37.12 -6.26 -8.84
C GLN A 150 -35.76 -5.68 -8.47
N LEU A 151 -35.48 -5.56 -7.17
CA LEU A 151 -34.20 -5.10 -6.68
C LEU A 151 -33.09 -6.09 -7.03
N VAL A 152 -33.29 -7.40 -6.78
CA VAL A 152 -32.34 -8.45 -7.16
C VAL A 152 -32.08 -8.43 -8.67
N ALA A 153 -33.13 -8.34 -9.50
CA ALA A 153 -32.98 -8.27 -10.95
C ALA A 153 -32.21 -7.00 -11.41
N ALA A 154 -32.33 -5.88 -10.69
CA ALA A 154 -31.57 -4.67 -10.99
C ALA A 154 -30.07 -4.84 -10.69
N PHE A 155 -29.71 -5.52 -9.60
CA PHE A 155 -28.32 -5.87 -9.29
C PHE A 155 -27.75 -6.88 -10.30
N GLU A 156 -28.53 -7.89 -10.69
CA GLU A 156 -28.12 -8.84 -11.73
C GLU A 156 -27.84 -8.13 -13.07
N LEU A 157 -28.70 -7.20 -13.46
CA LEU A 157 -28.51 -6.39 -14.66
C LEU A 157 -27.24 -5.53 -14.57
N LEU A 158 -26.99 -4.89 -13.42
CA LEU A 158 -25.77 -4.12 -13.20
C LEU A 158 -24.53 -5.02 -13.25
N ASN A 159 -24.57 -6.18 -12.60
CA ASN A 159 -23.47 -7.15 -12.61
C ASN A 159 -23.19 -7.68 -14.02
N GLU A 160 -24.22 -7.81 -14.85
CA GLU A 160 -24.03 -8.14 -16.27
C GLU A 160 -23.27 -7.04 -17.02
N MET A 161 -23.60 -5.77 -16.77
CA MET A 161 -22.85 -4.66 -17.36
C MET A 161 -21.41 -4.58 -16.81
N ILE A 162 -21.22 -4.87 -15.52
CA ILE A 162 -19.88 -4.93 -14.88
C ILE A 162 -19.01 -6.00 -15.54
N ARG A 163 -19.56 -7.19 -15.82
CA ARG A 163 -18.83 -8.27 -16.51
C ARG A 163 -18.40 -7.90 -17.93
N GLN A 164 -19.16 -7.04 -18.60
CA GLN A 164 -18.88 -6.57 -19.96
C GLN A 164 -18.00 -5.31 -20.00
N SER A 165 -17.73 -4.70 -18.85
CA SER A 165 -16.95 -3.47 -18.76
C SER A 165 -15.49 -3.72 -19.13
N GLU A 166 -14.88 -2.73 -19.78
CA GLU A 166 -13.44 -2.62 -19.88
C GLU A 166 -12.81 -2.33 -18.49
N PRO A 167 -11.47 -2.51 -18.33
CA PRO A 167 -10.77 -2.14 -17.11
C PRO A 167 -11.04 -0.68 -16.69
N LEU A 168 -11.28 -0.44 -15.39
CA LEU A 168 -11.49 0.91 -14.88
C LEU A 168 -10.19 1.72 -14.77
N SER A 169 -9.08 1.02 -14.55
CA SER A 169 -7.73 1.59 -14.43
C SER A 169 -6.70 0.45 -14.50
N TRP A 170 -5.42 0.79 -14.35
CA TRP A 170 -4.31 -0.15 -14.42
C TRP A 170 -3.37 0.04 -13.23
N SER A 171 -2.82 -1.06 -12.72
CA SER A 171 -1.89 -1.08 -11.58
C SER A 171 -0.56 -1.74 -11.95
N GLU A 172 0.51 -1.47 -11.18
CA GLU A 172 1.76 -2.24 -11.26
C GLU A 172 1.46 -3.74 -11.14
N GLY A 173 1.74 -4.50 -12.21
CA GLY A 173 1.54 -5.93 -12.24
C GLY A 173 2.76 -6.70 -11.74
N LYS A 174 2.67 -8.04 -11.81
CA LYS A 174 3.68 -8.93 -11.22
C LYS A 174 4.87 -9.24 -12.12
N PHE A 175 4.83 -8.84 -13.38
CA PHE A 175 5.86 -9.16 -14.37
C PHE A 175 6.75 -7.95 -14.66
N ALA A 176 8.07 -8.17 -14.63
CA ALA A 176 9.01 -7.21 -15.20
C ALA A 176 8.96 -7.33 -16.74
N ALA A 177 8.91 -6.19 -17.42
CA ALA A 177 8.84 -6.15 -18.87
C ALA A 177 10.25 -6.29 -19.48
N SER A 178 10.39 -7.20 -20.44
CA SER A 178 11.53 -7.23 -21.35
C SER A 178 11.13 -6.57 -22.66
N LEU A 179 11.78 -5.47 -23.02
CA LEU A 179 11.53 -4.78 -24.28
C LEU A 179 12.06 -5.62 -25.47
N PRO A 180 11.30 -5.72 -26.56
CA PRO A 180 11.73 -6.47 -27.73
C PRO A 180 12.86 -5.71 -28.47
N GLN A 181 13.83 -6.46 -29.01
CA GLN A 181 15.01 -5.87 -29.67
C GLN A 181 14.67 -4.85 -30.78
N PRO A 182 13.65 -5.06 -31.64
CA PRO A 182 13.27 -4.07 -32.65
C PRO A 182 12.85 -2.71 -32.06
N PHE A 183 12.21 -2.70 -30.89
CA PHE A 183 11.85 -1.46 -30.20
C PHE A 183 13.11 -0.74 -29.71
N ILE A 184 14.01 -1.48 -29.07
CA ILE A 184 15.29 -0.95 -28.56
C ILE A 184 16.10 -0.33 -29.71
N ASP A 185 16.25 -1.05 -30.82
CA ASP A 185 16.99 -0.57 -31.99
C ASP A 185 16.38 0.72 -32.57
N GLY A 186 15.05 0.81 -32.59
CA GLY A 186 14.32 1.99 -33.04
C GLY A 186 14.57 3.22 -32.14
N VAL A 187 14.52 3.04 -30.83
CA VAL A 187 14.81 4.11 -29.85
C VAL A 187 16.25 4.58 -29.97
N MET A 188 17.21 3.65 -30.07
CA MET A 188 18.63 3.98 -30.17
C MET A 188 18.96 4.73 -31.46
N ALA A 189 18.34 4.36 -32.58
CA ALA A 189 18.46 5.09 -33.83
C ALA A 189 17.91 6.53 -33.72
N ALA A 190 16.78 6.72 -33.04
CA ALA A 190 16.19 8.03 -32.82
C ALA A 190 17.08 8.93 -31.93
N ARG A 191 17.70 8.39 -30.86
CA ARG A 191 18.64 9.13 -30.02
C ARG A 191 19.87 9.65 -30.76
N VAL A 192 20.36 8.91 -31.76
CA VAL A 192 21.52 9.32 -32.57
C VAL A 192 21.14 10.38 -33.61
N ALA A 193 19.87 10.42 -34.02
CA ALA A 193 19.36 11.34 -35.02
C ALA A 193 18.92 12.71 -34.45
N ALA A 194 18.73 12.81 -33.14
CA ALA A 194 18.41 14.04 -32.40
C ALA A 194 19.67 14.87 -32.09
#